data_AF-A0A1X6YJK7-F1
#
_entry.id   AF-A0A1X6YJK7-F1
#
_cell.length_a   1.000
_cell.length_b   1.000
_cell.length_c   1.000
_cell.angle_alpha   90.00
_cell.angle_beta   90.00
_cell.angle_gamma   90.00
#
_symmetry.space_group_name_H-M   'P 1'
#
loop_
_entity.id
_entity.type
_entity.pdbx_description
1 polymer ?
#
loop_
_entity_poly.entity_id
_entity_poly.type
_entity_poly.pdbx_seq_one_letter_code
_entity_poly.pdbx_strand_id
1 'polypeptide(L)'
;MPIFRHDGAIYLFAHVPKSGGSTVEHGLQDAGIKMSFLDADWLGPNVPDWNRSSPQHVPRNVLARLFDPDFFDHSFAFMRDPVDRFLSAFNFNRSLGHIPRRQGLRRFLDRLERSDNHFENRFDNHFLPADRIVPETCTIFHLENGFAPLSDWLRKTSGGSLSVDFGHHNKFAPPAPERPKGLIDAIVSDASEIRQVTADMLDRETREWICELYAEDYKRFY
;
A
#
# COMPACT_ATOMS: atom_id res chain seq x y z
N MET A 1 -3.37 -9.10 -2.44
CA MET A 1 -3.91 -10.19 -1.65
C MET A 1 -2.90 -11.33 -1.61
N PRO A 2 -1.67 -11.16 -1.07
CA PRO A 2 -0.79 -12.31 -0.90
C PRO A 2 -1.46 -13.40 -0.06
N ILE A 3 -1.27 -14.65 -0.46
CA ILE A 3 -1.81 -15.83 0.20
C ILE A 3 -0.63 -16.72 0.59
N PHE A 4 -0.64 -17.29 1.78
CA PHE A 4 0.39 -18.26 2.15
C PHE A 4 -0.18 -19.41 2.96
N ARG A 5 0.59 -20.50 3.01
CA ARG A 5 0.28 -21.68 3.82
C ARG A 5 1.31 -21.81 4.92
N HIS A 6 0.86 -22.12 6.13
CA HIS A 6 1.70 -22.43 7.27
C HIS A 6 0.97 -23.42 8.18
N ASP A 7 1.63 -24.53 8.53
CA ASP A 7 1.08 -25.60 9.37
C ASP A 7 -0.33 -26.09 8.99
N GLY A 8 -0.58 -26.20 7.68
CA GLY A 8 -1.86 -26.66 7.15
C GLY A 8 -2.95 -25.60 7.08
N ALA A 9 -2.76 -24.41 7.67
CA ALA A 9 -3.67 -23.29 7.58
C ALA A 9 -3.32 -22.36 6.39
N ILE A 10 -4.34 -21.75 5.79
CA ILE A 10 -4.27 -20.79 4.70
C ILE A 10 -4.51 -19.38 5.25
N TYR A 11 -3.54 -18.51 5.01
CA TYR A 11 -3.56 -17.13 5.44
C TYR A 11 -3.76 -16.20 4.25
N LEU A 12 -4.68 -15.24 4.39
CA LEU A 12 -4.83 -14.10 3.48
C LEU A 12 -4.24 -12.84 4.11
N PHE A 13 -3.32 -12.20 3.38
CA PHE A 13 -2.92 -10.84 3.65
C PHE A 13 -3.66 -9.87 2.72
N ALA A 14 -4.60 -9.11 3.28
CA ALA A 14 -5.28 -8.02 2.60
C ALA A 14 -4.37 -6.79 2.50
N HIS A 15 -3.49 -6.81 1.50
CA HIS A 15 -2.48 -5.78 1.28
C HIS A 15 -3.12 -4.47 0.80
N VAL A 16 -3.27 -3.52 1.73
CA VAL A 16 -3.65 -2.13 1.42
C VAL A 16 -2.40 -1.36 1.01
N PRO A 17 -2.33 -0.81 -0.23
CA PRO A 17 -1.17 -0.10 -0.72
C PRO A 17 -0.69 0.99 0.23
N LYS A 18 0.64 1.15 0.29
CA LYS A 18 1.31 2.22 1.05
C LYS A 18 1.08 2.20 2.57
N SER A 19 0.56 1.09 3.09
CA SER A 19 0.36 0.88 4.52
C SER A 19 1.49 0.07 5.18
N GLY A 20 2.58 -0.24 4.45
CA GLY A 20 3.68 -1.05 4.97
C GLY A 20 3.66 -2.51 4.52
N GLY A 21 2.82 -2.88 3.54
CA GLY A 21 2.69 -4.27 3.11
C GLY A 21 3.97 -4.88 2.55
N SER A 22 4.85 -4.11 1.91
CA SER A 22 6.19 -4.58 1.53
C SER A 22 7.04 -5.06 2.72
N THR A 23 6.90 -4.44 3.89
CA THR A 23 7.61 -4.87 5.10
C THR A 23 7.01 -6.17 5.62
N VAL A 24 5.68 -6.30 5.57
CA VAL A 24 4.99 -7.56 5.91
C VAL A 24 5.44 -8.69 4.99
N GLU A 25 5.43 -8.45 3.68
CA GLU A 25 5.86 -9.40 2.65
C GLU A 25 7.28 -9.89 2.89
N HIS A 26 8.23 -8.97 3.08
CA HIS A 26 9.62 -9.33 3.33
C HIS A 26 9.80 -10.06 4.66
N GLY A 27 9.18 -9.60 5.75
CA GLY A 27 9.28 -10.28 7.04
C GLY A 27 8.76 -11.72 6.98
N LEU A 28 7.63 -11.94 6.29
CA LEU A 28 7.12 -13.30 6.05
C LEU A 28 8.11 -14.15 5.23
N GLN A 29 8.67 -13.59 4.16
CA GLN A 29 9.66 -14.29 3.32
C GLN A 29 10.94 -14.63 4.09
N ASP A 30 11.43 -13.71 4.91
CA ASP A 30 12.60 -13.90 5.78
C ASP A 30 12.34 -14.97 6.85
N ALA A 31 11.10 -15.11 7.30
CA ALA A 31 10.65 -16.21 8.16
C ALA A 31 10.44 -17.55 7.40
N GLY A 32 10.81 -17.61 6.12
CA GLY A 32 10.72 -18.83 5.29
C GLY A 32 9.35 -19.07 4.67
N ILE A 33 8.42 -18.12 4.77
CA ILE A 33 7.08 -18.24 4.19
C ILE A 33 7.12 -18.00 2.68
N LYS A 34 6.60 -18.96 1.92
CA LYS A 34 6.38 -18.82 0.48
C LYS A 34 5.00 -18.22 0.24
N MET A 35 4.99 -17.01 -0.32
CA MET A 35 3.75 -16.33 -0.71
C MET A 35 3.34 -16.72 -2.13
N SER A 36 2.03 -16.96 -2.29
CA SER A 36 1.31 -17.06 -3.55
C SER A 36 0.54 -15.76 -3.81
N PHE A 37 0.12 -15.55 -5.06
CA PHE A 37 -0.64 -14.35 -5.44
C PHE A 37 0.11 -13.05 -5.11
N LEU A 38 1.41 -13.07 -5.42
CA LEU A 38 2.37 -11.98 -5.27
C LEU A 38 3.12 -11.85 -6.60
N ASP A 39 3.07 -10.67 -7.20
CA ASP A 39 3.87 -10.31 -8.37
C ASP A 39 4.64 -9.02 -8.07
N ALA A 40 5.89 -9.16 -7.64
CA ALA A 40 6.71 -8.02 -7.25
C ALA A 40 7.15 -7.17 -8.47
N ASP A 41 7.07 -7.74 -9.67
CA ASP A 41 7.53 -7.13 -10.92
C ASP A 41 6.36 -6.58 -11.77
N TRP A 42 5.18 -6.42 -11.17
CA TRP A 42 3.97 -5.96 -11.88
C TRP A 42 4.11 -4.61 -12.60
N LEU A 43 5.06 -3.75 -12.20
CA LEU A 43 5.35 -2.49 -12.89
C LEU A 43 6.53 -2.59 -13.87
N GLY A 44 7.04 -3.79 -14.10
CA GLY A 44 8.14 -4.09 -15.01
C GLY A 44 7.74 -4.09 -16.48
N PRO A 45 8.69 -4.29 -17.42
CA PRO A 45 8.43 -4.20 -18.86
C PRO A 45 7.59 -5.37 -19.41
N ASN A 46 7.41 -6.46 -18.63
CA ASN A 46 6.80 -7.71 -19.09
C ASN A 46 5.51 -8.05 -18.32
N VAL A 47 4.69 -7.03 -18.03
CA VAL A 47 3.42 -7.24 -17.31
C VAL A 47 2.46 -8.05 -18.20
N PRO A 48 1.99 -9.22 -17.77
CA PRO A 48 1.05 -9.99 -18.57
C PRO A 48 -0.37 -9.40 -18.45
N ASP A 49 -1.12 -9.39 -19.56
CA ASP A 49 -2.44 -8.72 -19.72
C ASP A 49 -3.61 -9.48 -19.06
N TRP A 50 -3.35 -10.19 -17.96
CA TRP A 50 -4.34 -11.02 -17.29
C TRP A 50 -5.15 -10.27 -16.23
N ASN A 51 -4.68 -9.10 -15.79
CA ASN A 51 -5.40 -8.23 -14.87
C ASN A 51 -5.08 -6.74 -15.08
N ARG A 52 -5.75 -5.86 -14.32
CA ARG A 52 -5.56 -4.40 -14.38
C ARG A 52 -4.79 -3.80 -13.19
N SER A 53 -4.43 -4.61 -12.21
CA SER A 53 -3.65 -4.25 -11.01
C SER A 53 -2.96 -5.48 -10.45
N SER A 54 -1.77 -5.33 -9.89
CA SER A 54 -1.00 -6.38 -9.22
C SER A 54 -1.90 -7.26 -8.33
N PRO A 55 -1.64 -8.58 -8.25
CA PRO A 55 -2.42 -9.49 -7.41
C PRO A 55 -2.46 -9.03 -5.94
N GLN A 56 -1.47 -8.24 -5.51
CA GLN A 56 -1.39 -7.57 -4.21
C GLN A 56 -2.55 -6.60 -3.97
N HIS A 57 -3.09 -5.94 -5.00
CA HIS A 57 -4.05 -4.84 -4.85
C HIS A 57 -5.43 -5.17 -5.43
N VAL A 58 -5.75 -6.46 -5.58
CA VAL A 58 -7.07 -6.93 -6.03
C VAL A 58 -8.17 -6.51 -5.05
N PRO A 59 -9.27 -5.89 -5.50
CA PRO A 59 -10.41 -5.53 -4.65
C PRO A 59 -11.13 -6.75 -4.01
N ARG A 60 -11.73 -6.56 -2.83
CA ARG A 60 -12.40 -7.64 -2.08
C ARG A 60 -13.54 -8.30 -2.85
N ASN A 61 -14.28 -7.54 -3.67
CA ASN A 61 -15.39 -8.06 -4.46
C ASN A 61 -14.92 -8.96 -5.61
N VAL A 62 -13.71 -8.73 -6.13
CA VAL A 62 -13.07 -9.61 -7.12
C VAL A 62 -12.53 -10.86 -6.42
N LEU A 63 -11.89 -10.70 -5.26
CA LEU A 63 -11.43 -11.82 -4.44
C LEU A 63 -12.57 -12.79 -4.09
N ALA A 64 -13.73 -12.26 -3.69
CA ALA A 64 -14.92 -13.04 -3.34
C ALA A 64 -15.57 -13.78 -4.53
N ARG A 65 -15.13 -13.51 -5.78
CA ARG A 65 -15.53 -14.29 -6.96
C ARG A 65 -14.56 -15.45 -7.26
N LEU A 66 -13.34 -15.37 -6.72
CA LEU A 66 -12.27 -16.33 -6.99
C LEU A 66 -12.13 -17.39 -5.90
N PHE A 67 -12.53 -17.05 -4.67
CA PHE A 67 -12.39 -17.91 -3.50
C PHE A 67 -13.72 -18.00 -2.75
N ASP A 68 -14.01 -19.19 -2.24
CA ASP A 68 -15.13 -19.41 -1.33
C ASP A 68 -14.88 -18.67 0.00
N PRO A 69 -15.93 -18.23 0.71
CA PRO A 69 -15.79 -17.48 1.96
C PRO A 69 -15.00 -18.19 3.06
N ASP A 70 -14.98 -19.52 3.06
CA ASP A 70 -14.32 -20.40 4.03
C ASP A 70 -12.95 -20.93 3.55
N PHE A 71 -12.45 -20.44 2.41
CA PHE A 71 -11.16 -20.86 1.87
C PHE A 71 -9.96 -20.45 2.75
N PHE A 72 -10.09 -19.35 3.49
CA PHE A 72 -9.01 -18.79 4.32
C PHE A 72 -9.28 -19.05 5.80
N ASP A 73 -8.40 -19.81 6.46
CA ASP A 73 -8.48 -20.06 7.90
C ASP A 73 -8.24 -18.77 8.70
N HIS A 74 -7.33 -17.94 8.19
CA HIS A 74 -6.94 -16.68 8.82
C HIS A 74 -6.82 -15.58 7.78
N SER A 75 -7.27 -14.38 8.12
CA SER A 75 -7.09 -13.22 7.26
C SER A 75 -6.78 -11.97 8.08
N PHE A 76 -5.91 -11.12 7.55
CA PHE A 76 -5.52 -9.88 8.19
C PHE A 76 -5.24 -8.77 7.19
N ALA A 77 -5.35 -7.53 7.64
CA ALA A 77 -4.98 -6.34 6.90
C ALA A 77 -4.04 -5.47 7.74
N PHE A 78 -3.15 -4.76 7.07
CA PHE A 78 -2.26 -3.79 7.71
C PHE A 78 -2.52 -2.42 7.09
N MET A 79 -2.92 -1.48 7.93
CA MET A 79 -3.55 -0.21 7.59
C MET A 79 -2.68 0.97 7.97
N ARG A 80 -3.00 2.13 7.41
CA ARG A 80 -2.39 3.42 7.71
C ARG A 80 -3.46 4.49 7.60
N ASP A 81 -3.35 5.55 8.40
CA ASP A 81 -4.23 6.71 8.35
C ASP A 81 -4.50 7.11 6.89
N PRO A 82 -5.77 7.24 6.48
CA PRO A 82 -6.13 7.48 5.08
C PRO A 82 -5.44 8.70 4.45
N VAL A 83 -5.24 9.80 5.20
CA VAL A 83 -4.54 10.99 4.69
C VAL A 83 -3.08 10.67 4.44
N ASP A 84 -2.38 10.10 5.43
CA ASP A 84 -0.97 9.74 5.28
C ASP A 84 -0.75 8.69 4.18
N ARG A 85 -1.67 7.73 4.05
CA ARG A 85 -1.68 6.73 2.98
C ARG A 85 -1.83 7.38 1.61
N PHE A 86 -2.79 8.29 1.44
CA PHE A 86 -3.02 9.02 0.20
C PHE A 86 -1.78 9.80 -0.23
N LEU A 87 -1.16 10.54 0.70
CA LEU A 87 0.04 11.31 0.43
C LEU A 87 1.23 10.41 0.06
N SER A 88 1.37 9.27 0.73
CA SER A 88 2.38 8.26 0.36
C SER A 88 2.17 7.73 -1.06
N ALA A 89 0.93 7.45 -1.46
CA ALA A 89 0.58 7.02 -2.81
C ALA A 89 0.85 8.12 -3.85
N PHE A 90 0.49 9.36 -3.54
CA PHE A 90 0.75 10.53 -4.39
C PHE A 90 2.24 10.75 -4.62
N ASN A 91 3.04 10.80 -3.55
CA ASN A 91 4.48 10.99 -3.64
C ASN A 91 5.15 9.84 -4.40
N PHE A 92 4.74 8.59 -4.15
CA PHE A 92 5.28 7.41 -4.84
C PHE A 92 4.98 7.43 -6.35
N ASN A 93 3.73 7.69 -6.75
CA ASN A 93 3.39 7.76 -8.16
C ASN A 93 4.02 8.96 -8.87
N ARG A 94 4.27 10.06 -8.14
CA ARG A 94 5.04 11.21 -8.66
C ARG A 94 6.53 10.87 -8.82
N SER A 95 7.13 10.10 -7.91
CA SER A 95 8.53 9.66 -8.03
C SER A 95 8.73 8.66 -9.17
N LEU A 96 7.74 7.83 -9.48
CA LEU A 96 7.73 6.96 -10.66
C LEU A 96 7.43 7.71 -11.98
N GLY A 97 7.07 9.00 -11.91
CA GLY A 97 6.71 9.78 -13.10
C GLY A 97 5.28 9.53 -13.62
N HIS A 98 4.48 8.69 -12.97
CA HIS A 98 3.07 8.46 -13.32
C HIS A 98 2.20 9.70 -13.09
N ILE A 99 2.57 10.53 -12.10
CA ILE A 99 1.96 11.83 -11.83
C ILE A 99 2.95 12.92 -12.28
N PRO A 100 2.57 13.81 -13.22
CA PRO A 100 3.46 14.86 -13.70
C PRO A 100 4.00 15.74 -12.56
N ARG A 101 5.31 16.02 -12.55
CA ARG A 101 5.97 16.81 -11.50
C ARG A 101 5.32 18.17 -11.22
N ARG A 102 4.76 18.81 -12.25
CA ARG A 102 4.09 20.12 -12.18
C ARG A 102 2.64 20.04 -11.72
N GLN A 103 2.08 18.84 -11.54
CA GLN A 103 0.73 18.68 -11.04
C GLN A 103 0.72 18.82 -9.51
N GLY A 104 0.07 19.87 -9.01
CA GLY A 104 -0.16 20.03 -7.57
C GLY A 104 -1.20 19.05 -7.01
N LEU A 105 -1.24 18.90 -5.69
CA LEU A 105 -2.12 17.98 -4.98
C LEU A 105 -3.61 18.24 -5.23
N ARG A 106 -4.08 19.49 -5.06
CA ARG A 106 -5.48 19.89 -5.37
C ARG A 106 -5.83 19.63 -6.84
N ARG A 107 -4.89 19.99 -7.74
CA ARG A 107 -4.71 19.47 -9.12
C ARG A 107 -5.17 18.03 -9.31
N PHE A 108 -4.61 17.18 -8.48
CA PHE A 108 -4.74 15.74 -8.56
C PHE A 108 -6.06 15.25 -7.99
N LEU A 109 -6.44 15.71 -6.80
CA LEU A 109 -7.73 15.41 -6.18
C LEU A 109 -8.90 15.73 -7.12
N ASP A 110 -8.89 16.94 -7.68
CA ASP A 110 -9.89 17.41 -8.63
C ASP A 110 -10.04 16.51 -9.88
N ARG A 111 -8.94 15.98 -10.40
CA ARG A 111 -8.96 15.05 -11.54
C ARG A 111 -9.32 13.62 -11.15
N LEU A 112 -8.99 13.23 -9.93
CA LEU A 112 -9.37 11.95 -9.38
C LEU A 112 -10.90 11.92 -9.24
N GLU A 113 -11.49 12.98 -8.65
CA GLU A 113 -12.94 13.15 -8.39
C GLU A 113 -13.81 13.10 -9.63
N ARG A 114 -13.36 13.74 -10.70
CA ARG A 114 -14.11 13.76 -11.95
C ARG A 114 -14.03 12.47 -12.77
N SER A 115 -13.32 11.44 -12.32
CA SER A 115 -13.26 10.18 -13.07
C SER A 115 -14.34 9.21 -12.60
N ASP A 116 -15.10 8.64 -13.55
CA ASP A 116 -16.25 7.75 -13.29
C ASP A 116 -15.88 6.52 -12.43
N ASN A 117 -14.61 6.13 -12.46
CA ASN A 117 -14.00 5.09 -11.63
C ASN A 117 -12.82 5.65 -10.84
N HIS A 118 -13.05 6.74 -10.10
CA HIS A 118 -12.10 7.54 -9.31
C HIS A 118 -10.80 6.83 -8.89
N PHE A 119 -10.95 5.62 -8.36
CA PHE A 119 -9.87 4.84 -7.77
C PHE A 119 -9.51 3.55 -8.50
N GLU A 120 -10.43 2.99 -9.29
CA GLU A 120 -10.30 1.61 -9.75
C GLU A 120 -9.43 1.50 -11.00
N ASN A 121 -8.50 0.54 -10.99
CA ASN A 121 -7.59 0.20 -12.10
C ASN A 121 -6.68 1.36 -12.52
N ARG A 122 -6.40 2.29 -11.60
CA ARG A 122 -5.46 3.40 -11.79
C ARG A 122 -4.35 3.32 -10.76
N PHE A 123 -3.14 3.61 -11.20
CA PHE A 123 -1.96 3.65 -10.31
C PHE A 123 -1.82 2.37 -9.47
N ASP A 124 -2.09 1.22 -10.09
CA ASP A 124 -2.09 -0.07 -9.42
C ASP A 124 -2.99 -0.13 -8.16
N ASN A 125 -4.15 0.53 -8.22
CA ASN A 125 -5.09 0.69 -7.09
C ASN A 125 -4.48 1.38 -5.85
N HIS A 126 -3.37 2.10 -5.96
CA HIS A 126 -2.73 2.76 -4.81
C HIS A 126 -3.61 3.79 -4.09
N PHE A 127 -4.64 4.30 -4.76
CA PHE A 127 -5.60 5.22 -4.17
C PHE A 127 -6.93 4.54 -3.78
N LEU A 128 -7.13 3.27 -4.10
CA LEU A 128 -8.38 2.57 -3.77
C LEU A 128 -8.62 2.56 -2.25
N PRO A 129 -9.83 2.97 -1.78
CA PRO A 129 -10.17 2.92 -0.37
C PRO A 129 -9.98 1.52 0.19
N ALA A 130 -9.44 1.45 1.39
CA ALA A 130 -9.18 0.18 2.05
C ALA A 130 -10.47 -0.61 2.29
N ASP A 131 -11.62 0.06 2.44
CA ASP A 131 -12.91 -0.63 2.51
C ASP A 131 -13.12 -1.55 1.30
N ARG A 132 -12.73 -1.09 0.10
CA ARG A 132 -12.89 -1.87 -1.14
C ARG A 132 -11.84 -2.96 -1.30
N ILE A 133 -10.80 -2.95 -0.47
CA ILE A 133 -9.69 -3.91 -0.51
C ILE A 133 -9.89 -4.99 0.55
N VAL A 134 -10.24 -4.60 1.78
CA VAL A 134 -10.18 -5.46 2.96
C VAL A 134 -11.50 -6.22 3.15
N PRO A 135 -11.51 -7.58 3.11
CA PRO A 135 -12.66 -8.38 3.51
C PRO A 135 -13.12 -8.12 4.95
N GLU A 136 -14.39 -8.37 5.24
CA GLU A 136 -14.96 -8.18 6.59
C GLU A 136 -14.38 -9.12 7.65
N THR A 137 -13.85 -10.27 7.21
CA THR A 137 -13.26 -11.31 8.06
C THR A 137 -11.84 -10.99 8.52
N CYS A 138 -11.22 -9.93 8.01
CA CYS A 138 -9.83 -9.60 8.32
C CYS A 138 -9.67 -9.04 9.74
N THR A 139 -8.66 -9.55 10.45
CA THR A 139 -8.11 -8.87 11.63
C THR A 139 -7.34 -7.63 11.17
N ILE A 140 -7.61 -6.48 11.77
CA ILE A 140 -7.04 -5.20 11.34
C ILE A 140 -5.89 -4.79 12.25
N PHE A 141 -4.78 -4.39 11.63
CA PHE A 141 -3.61 -3.81 12.28
C PHE A 141 -3.29 -2.45 11.69
N HIS A 142 -2.65 -1.58 12.46
CA HIS A 142 -2.33 -0.21 12.07
C HIS A 142 -0.85 0.04 12.15
N LEU A 143 -0.27 0.63 11.09
CA LEU A 143 1.14 0.99 11.00
C LEU A 143 1.56 1.92 12.14
N GLU A 144 0.64 2.78 12.59
CA GLU A 144 0.83 3.72 13.69
C GLU A 144 1.11 3.00 15.02
N ASN A 145 0.67 1.75 15.16
CA ASN A 145 0.90 0.91 16.35
C ASN A 145 2.15 0.02 16.20
N GLY A 146 2.88 0.14 15.09
CA GLY A 146 4.00 -0.73 14.76
C GLY A 146 3.58 -2.16 14.41
N PHE A 147 4.57 -3.04 14.27
CA PHE A 147 4.36 -4.41 13.79
C PHE A 147 4.21 -5.46 14.89
N ALA A 148 4.50 -5.12 16.14
CA ALA A 148 4.41 -6.07 17.26
C ALA A 148 3.04 -6.74 17.39
N PRO A 149 1.89 -6.02 17.25
CA PRO A 149 0.58 -6.65 17.30
C PRO A 149 0.37 -7.70 16.18
N LEU A 150 0.92 -7.47 14.99
CA LEU A 150 0.84 -8.43 13.88
C LEU A 150 1.72 -9.66 14.16
N SER A 151 2.95 -9.47 14.64
CA SER A 151 3.84 -10.57 15.04
C SER A 151 3.20 -11.45 16.11
N ASP A 152 2.59 -10.84 17.13
CA ASP A 152 1.89 -11.57 18.20
C ASP A 152 0.68 -12.35 17.69
N TRP A 153 -0.08 -11.76 16.77
CA TRP A 153 -1.23 -12.43 16.15
C TRP A 153 -0.79 -13.62 15.31
N LEU A 154 0.22 -13.46 14.44
CA LEU A 154 0.76 -14.54 13.61
C LEU A 154 1.26 -15.71 14.48
N ARG A 155 1.99 -15.41 15.55
CA ARG A 155 2.44 -16.41 16.51
C ARG A 155 1.26 -17.12 17.18
N LYS A 156 0.21 -16.39 17.55
CA LYS A 156 -0.97 -16.96 18.19
C LYS A 156 -1.74 -17.88 17.24
N THR A 157 -2.03 -17.44 16.02
CA THR A 157 -2.83 -18.21 15.05
C THR A 157 -2.11 -19.44 14.54
N SER A 158 -0.77 -19.41 14.50
CA SER A 158 0.03 -20.57 14.13
C SER A 158 0.28 -21.56 15.29
N GLY A 159 -0.24 -21.30 16.50
CA GLY A 159 0.08 -22.11 17.68
C GLY A 159 1.54 -22.00 18.13
N GLY A 160 2.22 -20.90 17.81
CA GLY A 160 3.58 -20.58 18.24
C GLY A 160 4.69 -20.90 17.23
N SER A 161 4.37 -21.61 16.16
CA SER A 161 5.34 -22.06 15.15
C SER A 161 5.81 -20.98 14.16
N LEU A 162 5.07 -19.89 14.01
CA LEU A 162 5.39 -18.77 13.14
C LEU A 162 5.81 -17.59 14.00
N SER A 163 7.07 -17.20 13.89
CA SER A 163 7.61 -16.00 14.53
C SER A 163 8.23 -15.13 13.45
N VAL A 164 7.74 -13.91 13.32
CA VAL A 164 8.19 -12.96 12.30
C VAL A 164 8.68 -11.69 12.97
N ASP A 165 9.94 -11.35 12.67
CA ASP A 165 10.49 -10.03 12.98
C ASP A 165 10.42 -9.18 11.72
N PHE A 166 9.59 -8.14 11.76
CA PHE A 166 9.40 -7.24 10.62
C PHE A 166 10.50 -6.18 10.52
N GLY A 167 11.42 -6.11 11.51
CA GLY A 167 12.51 -5.15 11.57
C GLY A 167 12.06 -3.68 11.44
N HIS A 168 13.04 -2.80 11.27
CA HIS A 168 12.82 -1.42 10.82
C HIS A 168 13.32 -1.26 9.37
N HIS A 169 12.70 -1.98 8.43
CA HIS A 169 13.05 -1.82 7.01
C HIS A 169 12.38 -0.56 6.43
N ASN A 170 13.05 0.59 6.53
CA ASN A 170 12.70 1.78 5.77
C ASN A 170 13.04 1.57 4.29
N LYS A 171 12.05 1.15 3.48
CA LYS A 171 12.18 1.05 2.00
C LYS A 171 12.32 2.41 1.29
N PHE A 172 12.32 3.53 2.01
CA PHE A 172 12.58 4.84 1.42
C PHE A 172 14.00 5.31 1.77
N ALA A 173 15.00 4.64 1.20
CA ALA A 173 16.21 5.37 0.83
C ALA A 173 15.87 6.07 -0.49
N PRO A 174 15.80 7.42 -0.56
CA PRO A 174 15.85 8.06 -1.87
C PRO A 174 17.10 7.51 -2.59
N PRO A 175 17.04 7.27 -3.91
CA PRO A 175 18.25 6.92 -4.65
C PRO A 175 19.32 7.94 -4.27
N ALA A 176 20.50 7.46 -3.87
CA ALA A 176 21.58 8.35 -3.46
C ALA A 176 21.77 9.39 -4.57
N PRO A 177 21.73 10.70 -4.26
CA PRO A 177 21.89 11.70 -5.29
C PRO A 177 23.26 11.49 -5.93
N GLU A 178 23.29 11.26 -7.24
CA GLU A 178 24.55 11.30 -7.98
C GLU A 178 25.20 12.65 -7.67
N ARG A 179 26.47 12.63 -7.21
CA ARG A 179 27.17 13.88 -6.88
C ARG A 179 27.15 14.79 -8.11
N PRO A 180 26.56 15.99 -8.02
CA PRO A 180 26.49 16.90 -9.15
C PRO A 180 27.91 17.25 -9.60
N LYS A 181 28.19 17.08 -10.89
CA LYS A 181 29.54 17.26 -11.46
C LYS A 181 29.90 18.75 -11.67
N GLY A 182 29.01 19.67 -11.29
CA GLY A 182 29.23 21.12 -11.38
C GLY A 182 28.15 21.96 -10.70
N LEU A 183 28.35 23.29 -10.68
CA LEU A 183 27.48 24.26 -10.00
C LEU A 183 26.07 24.34 -10.63
N ILE A 184 25.96 24.15 -11.94
CA ILE A 184 24.67 24.12 -12.67
C ILE A 184 23.91 22.83 -12.35
N ASP A 185 24.61 21.69 -12.30
CA ASP A 185 24.00 20.40 -11.94
C ASP A 185 23.49 20.40 -10.50
N ALA A 186 24.15 21.12 -9.59
CA ALA A 186 23.69 21.28 -8.20
C ALA A 186 22.40 22.12 -8.09
N ILE A 187 22.30 23.21 -8.87
CA ILE A 187 21.08 24.04 -8.92
C ILE A 187 19.92 23.27 -9.57
N VAL A 188 20.22 22.51 -10.63
CA VAL A 188 19.23 21.65 -11.30
C VAL A 188 18.84 20.47 -10.40
N SER A 189 19.77 19.87 -9.65
CA SER A 189 19.46 18.76 -8.74
C SER A 189 18.61 19.21 -7.56
N ASP A 190 18.91 20.38 -6.99
CA ASP A 190 18.14 21.01 -5.89
C ASP A 190 16.73 21.43 -6.36
N ALA A 191 16.60 21.91 -7.61
CA ALA A 191 15.31 22.12 -8.26
C ALA A 191 14.62 20.82 -8.72
N SER A 192 15.33 19.68 -8.73
CA SER A 192 14.85 18.37 -9.21
C SER A 192 14.35 17.46 -8.11
N GLU A 193 14.67 17.72 -6.84
CA GLU A 193 14.11 16.95 -5.74
C GLU A 193 12.61 17.19 -5.70
N ILE A 194 11.85 16.13 -5.95
CA ILE A 194 10.41 16.14 -5.82
C ILE A 194 10.13 16.31 -4.33
N ARG A 195 9.90 17.56 -3.89
CA ARG A 195 9.46 17.85 -2.53
C ARG A 195 8.22 17.01 -2.24
N GLN A 196 8.36 16.12 -1.25
CA GLN A 196 7.28 15.27 -0.79
C GLN A 196 6.23 16.12 -0.08
N VAL A 197 4.97 15.81 -0.34
CA VAL A 197 3.85 16.41 0.38
C VAL A 197 3.55 15.56 1.59
N THR A 198 3.55 16.17 2.77
CA THR A 198 3.27 15.51 4.05
C THR A 198 2.04 16.14 4.71
N ALA A 199 1.44 15.44 5.67
CA ALA A 199 0.15 15.84 6.25
C ALA A 199 0.21 17.18 6.99
N ASP A 200 1.36 17.57 7.53
CA ASP A 200 1.63 18.87 8.17
C ASP A 200 1.67 20.04 7.18
N MET A 201 1.87 19.76 5.88
CA MET A 201 1.86 20.78 4.82
C MET A 201 0.46 21.05 4.26
N LEU A 202 -0.55 20.26 4.67
CA LEU A 202 -1.91 20.41 4.15
C LEU A 202 -2.64 21.57 4.83
N ASP A 203 -3.27 22.42 4.03
CA ASP A 203 -4.32 23.28 4.54
C ASP A 203 -5.54 22.44 4.95
N ARG A 204 -6.40 23.04 5.78
CA ARG A 204 -7.57 22.38 6.36
C ARG A 204 -8.51 21.82 5.30
N GLU A 205 -8.81 22.61 4.27
CA GLU A 205 -9.75 22.23 3.21
C GLU A 205 -9.24 21.03 2.41
N THR A 206 -7.95 20.99 2.07
CA THR A 206 -7.34 19.86 1.33
C THR A 206 -7.34 18.60 2.18
N ARG A 207 -7.09 18.72 3.49
CA ARG A 207 -7.17 17.59 4.42
C ARG A 207 -8.61 17.07 4.51
N GLU A 208 -9.59 17.95 4.71
CA GLU A 208 -11.01 17.58 4.77
C GLU A 208 -11.46 16.89 3.47
N TRP A 209 -11.03 17.39 2.30
CA TRP A 209 -11.33 16.76 1.02
C TRP A 209 -10.80 15.31 0.92
N ILE A 210 -9.57 15.06 1.37
CA ILE A 210 -9.02 13.69 1.42
C ILE A 210 -9.82 12.84 2.42
N CYS A 211 -10.18 13.38 3.58
CA CYS A 211 -10.98 12.66 4.57
C CYS A 211 -12.35 12.25 4.00
N GLU A 212 -13.02 13.13 3.27
CA GLU A 212 -14.31 12.84 2.62
C GLU A 212 -14.18 11.72 1.57
N LEU A 213 -13.11 11.75 0.75
CA LEU A 213 -12.83 10.70 -0.23
C LEU A 213 -12.63 9.32 0.41
N TYR A 214 -12.19 9.27 1.67
CA TYR A 214 -11.98 8.04 2.44
C TYR A 214 -12.93 7.90 3.64
N ALA A 215 -14.10 8.54 3.60
CA ALA A 215 -15.03 8.52 4.72
C ALA A 215 -15.43 7.10 5.16
N GLU A 216 -15.58 6.16 4.22
CA GLU A 216 -15.89 4.76 4.54
C GLU A 216 -14.70 4.02 5.18
N ASP A 217 -13.45 4.39 4.87
CA ASP A 217 -12.28 3.83 5.55
C ASP A 217 -12.27 4.28 7.01
N TYR A 218 -12.52 5.58 7.26
CA TYR A 218 -12.62 6.08 8.63
C TYR A 218 -13.73 5.38 9.38
N LYS A 219 -14.95 5.37 8.84
CA LYS A 219 -16.12 4.73 9.47
C LYS A 219 -15.91 3.26 9.82
N ARG A 220 -15.15 2.51 9.01
CA ARG A 220 -14.98 1.07 9.16
C ARG A 220 -13.76 0.67 10.00
N PHE A 221 -12.69 1.46 9.97
CA PHE A 221 -11.40 1.06 10.55
C PHE A 221 -10.86 2.02 11.62
N TYR A 222 -11.52 3.15 11.88
CA TYR A 222 -11.07 4.20 12.81
C TYR A 222 -12.22 4.71 13.68
#